data_AF-A0A3D4ECG8-F1
#
_entry.id   AF-A0A3D4ECG8-F1
#
_cell.length_a   1.000
_cell.length_b   1.000
_cell.length_c   1.000
_cell.angle_alpha   90.00
_cell.angle_beta   90.00
_cell.angle_gamma   90.00
#
_symmetry.space_group_name_H-M   'P 1'
#
loop_
_entity.id
_entity.type
_entity.pdbx_description
1 polymer ?
#
loop_
_entity_poly.entity_id
_entity_poly.type
_entity_poly.pdbx_seq_one_letter_code
_entity_poly.pdbx_strand_id
1 'polypeptide(L)'
;MSVANKRGIIIMSAAGLLVALAIIIAGQSAFGKKVNQEATPQKIPVNLNHTLTNEMSDTTSLDGFDRMVKNYLSFWAIHGASISVMRNDSLLFAKGYGEADNGKTMEPGNILRMASVSKLVTAVGIMVLQERGLLNLKDQVFGPEGILNDSTYNAAIKDTLYYRITVEDLLRHK
;
A
#
# COMPACT_ATOMS: atom_id res chain seq x y z
N MET A 1 -67.91 38.49 -37.21
CA MET A 1 -66.80 39.36 -36.76
C MET A 1 -66.04 38.67 -35.65
N SER A 2 -64.72 38.58 -35.83
CA SER A 2 -63.71 37.96 -34.97
C SER A 2 -63.44 38.79 -33.71
N VAL A 3 -63.46 38.19 -32.50
CA VAL A 3 -62.65 38.67 -31.35
C VAL A 3 -62.19 37.55 -30.38
N ALA A 4 -62.84 36.39 -30.29
CA ALA A 4 -62.61 35.49 -29.15
C ALA A 4 -61.27 34.70 -29.11
N ASN A 5 -60.59 34.46 -30.24
CA ASN A 5 -59.42 33.56 -30.28
C ASN A 5 -58.03 34.23 -30.20
N LYS A 6 -57.94 35.56 -30.15
CA LYS A 6 -56.62 36.23 -30.03
C LYS A 6 -56.10 36.29 -28.59
N ARG A 7 -56.97 36.34 -27.57
CA ARG A 7 -56.55 36.46 -26.16
C ARG A 7 -55.92 35.17 -25.62
N GLY A 8 -56.48 34.00 -25.98
CA GLY A 8 -55.93 32.70 -25.54
C GLY A 8 -54.55 32.39 -26.10
N ILE A 9 -54.31 32.74 -27.37
CA ILE A 9 -53.00 32.54 -28.04
C ILE A 9 -51.94 33.47 -27.44
N ILE A 10 -52.29 34.74 -27.17
CA ILE A 10 -51.36 35.69 -26.54
C ILE A 10 -50.98 35.23 -25.12
N ILE A 11 -51.95 34.77 -24.31
CA ILE A 11 -51.68 34.31 -22.95
C ILE A 11 -50.84 33.02 -22.94
N MET A 12 -51.11 32.06 -23.84
CA MET A 12 -50.28 30.86 -23.96
C MET A 12 -48.86 31.17 -24.46
N SER A 13 -48.69 32.14 -25.36
CA SER A 13 -47.37 32.58 -25.83
C SER A 13 -46.56 33.31 -24.74
N ALA A 14 -47.23 34.11 -23.90
CA ALA A 14 -46.62 34.80 -22.77
C ALA A 14 -46.23 33.83 -21.65
N ALA A 15 -47.07 32.82 -21.36
CA ALA A 15 -46.76 31.77 -20.39
C ALA A 15 -45.58 30.90 -20.86
N GLY A 16 -45.53 30.55 -22.15
CA GLY A 16 -44.38 29.83 -22.73
C GLY A 16 -43.08 30.63 -22.65
N LEU A 17 -43.13 31.94 -22.88
CA LEU A 17 -41.97 32.82 -22.77
C LEU A 17 -41.47 32.93 -21.32
N LEU A 18 -42.37 33.01 -20.34
CA LEU A 18 -42.01 33.06 -18.91
C LEU A 18 -41.39 31.74 -18.41
N VAL A 19 -41.90 30.60 -18.88
CA VAL A 19 -41.31 29.28 -18.56
C VAL A 19 -39.93 29.14 -19.20
N ALA A 20 -39.75 29.58 -20.45
CA ALA A 20 -38.45 29.58 -21.10
C ALA A 20 -37.45 30.50 -20.38
N LEU A 21 -37.88 31.68 -19.95
CA LEU A 21 -37.04 32.62 -19.20
C LEU A 21 -36.65 32.06 -17.82
N ALA A 22 -37.57 31.39 -17.12
CA ALA A 22 -37.29 30.72 -15.85
C ALA A 22 -36.27 29.57 -16.00
N ILE A 23 -36.34 28.80 -17.09
CA ILE A 23 -35.37 27.73 -17.40
C ILE A 23 -33.98 28.32 -17.71
N ILE A 24 -33.90 29.46 -18.39
CA ILE A 24 -32.64 30.13 -18.69
C ILE A 24 -32.01 30.71 -17.41
N ILE A 25 -32.81 31.33 -16.54
CA ILE A 25 -32.34 31.90 -15.25
C ILE A 25 -31.90 30.78 -14.30
N ALA A 26 -32.66 29.68 -14.21
CA ALA A 26 -32.25 28.49 -13.45
C ALA A 26 -30.99 27.84 -14.04
N GLY A 27 -30.90 27.78 -15.37
CA GLY A 27 -29.75 27.23 -16.09
C GLY A 27 -28.46 28.01 -15.88
N GLN A 28 -28.52 29.35 -15.76
CA GLN A 28 -27.34 30.16 -15.43
C GLN A 28 -26.92 30.03 -13.95
N SER A 29 -27.86 29.80 -13.03
CA SER A 29 -27.53 29.57 -11.61
C SER A 29 -26.82 28.24 -11.35
N ALA A 30 -27.01 27.25 -12.22
CA ALA A 30 -26.37 25.93 -12.13
C ALA A 30 -25.01 25.85 -12.84
N PHE A 31 -24.65 26.86 -13.65
CA PHE A 31 -23.46 26.84 -14.51
C PHE A 31 -22.48 27.96 -14.13
N GLY A 32 -22.06 28.03 -12.87
CA GLY A 32 -21.33 29.19 -12.40
C GLY A 32 -20.64 29.08 -11.05
N LYS A 33 -20.07 27.92 -10.70
CA LYS A 33 -18.98 27.88 -9.72
C LYS A 33 -17.96 26.85 -10.16
N LYS A 34 -16.98 27.27 -10.98
CA LYS A 34 -15.71 26.55 -11.07
C LYS A 34 -15.08 26.61 -9.69
N VAL A 35 -15.35 25.60 -8.87
CA VAL A 35 -14.49 25.29 -7.74
C VAL A 35 -13.14 25.02 -8.36
N ASN A 36 -12.17 25.90 -8.13
CA ASN A 36 -10.78 25.57 -8.34
C ASN A 36 -10.51 24.38 -7.44
N GLN A 37 -10.59 23.19 -8.02
CA GLN A 37 -10.07 21.99 -7.42
C GLN A 37 -8.57 22.24 -7.40
N GLU A 38 -8.05 22.74 -6.27
CA GLU A 38 -6.62 22.68 -6.00
C GLU A 38 -6.24 21.24 -6.28
N ALA A 39 -5.43 21.05 -7.32
CA ALA A 39 -4.89 19.74 -7.65
C ALA A 39 -4.23 19.25 -6.36
N THR A 40 -4.83 18.25 -5.72
CA THR A 40 -4.20 17.58 -4.60
C THR A 40 -2.83 17.20 -5.12
N PRO A 41 -1.72 17.65 -4.48
CA PRO A 41 -0.39 17.36 -5.00
C PRO A 41 -0.35 15.86 -5.22
N GLN A 42 -0.24 15.42 -6.47
CA GLN A 42 -0.03 14.02 -6.74
C GLN A 42 1.26 13.70 -6.02
N LYS A 43 1.17 12.95 -4.92
CA LYS A 43 2.34 12.40 -4.24
C LYS A 43 2.98 11.50 -5.28
N ILE A 44 3.92 12.04 -6.04
CA ILE A 44 4.78 11.25 -6.91
C ILE A 44 5.40 10.23 -5.97
N PRO A 45 5.20 8.92 -6.20
CA PRO A 45 5.79 7.91 -5.34
C PRO A 45 7.31 8.12 -5.41
N VAL A 46 7.88 8.60 -4.31
CA VAL A 46 9.31 8.81 -4.19
C VAL A 46 9.93 7.43 -4.26
N ASN A 47 10.77 7.18 -5.28
CA ASN A 47 11.55 5.96 -5.33
C ASN A 47 12.67 6.07 -4.30
N LEU A 48 12.39 5.61 -3.08
CA LEU A 48 13.29 5.72 -1.93
C LEU A 48 14.65 5.06 -2.20
N ASN A 49 14.69 3.98 -2.98
CA ASN A 49 15.93 3.27 -3.30
C ASN A 49 16.92 4.11 -4.13
N HIS A 50 16.43 5.13 -4.85
CA HIS A 50 17.27 6.06 -5.61
C HIS A 50 17.37 7.45 -4.96
N THR A 51 16.54 7.72 -3.95
CA THR A 51 16.48 9.03 -3.30
C THR A 51 17.34 9.08 -2.04
N LEU A 52 17.38 7.99 -1.28
CA LEU A 52 18.13 7.92 -0.03
C LEU A 52 19.62 7.68 -0.31
N THR A 53 20.46 8.49 0.30
CA THR A 53 21.92 8.33 0.29
C THR A 53 22.46 8.31 1.71
N ASN A 54 23.67 7.79 1.88
CA ASN A 54 24.36 7.76 3.18
C ASN A 54 24.49 9.14 3.82
N GLU A 55 24.79 10.17 3.02
CA GLU A 55 25.06 11.54 3.48
C GLU A 55 23.82 12.20 4.09
N MET A 56 22.60 11.78 3.70
CA MET A 56 21.36 12.32 4.27
C MET A 56 21.23 12.02 5.77
N SER A 57 21.96 11.01 6.27
CA SER A 57 21.98 10.63 7.68
C SER A 57 23.22 11.15 8.43
N ASP A 58 24.14 11.85 7.75
CA ASP A 58 25.37 12.39 8.33
C ASP A 58 25.13 13.75 9.00
N THR A 59 24.52 13.69 10.19
CA THR A 59 24.27 14.88 11.01
C THR A 59 25.01 14.76 12.34
N THR A 60 25.47 15.89 12.88
CA THR A 60 26.20 15.93 14.17
C THR A 60 25.40 15.32 15.31
N SER A 61 24.07 15.44 15.30
CA SER A 61 23.18 14.82 16.29
C SER A 61 23.19 13.28 16.26
N LEU A 62 23.58 12.68 15.12
CA LEU A 62 23.58 11.23 14.90
C LEU A 62 24.99 10.62 14.97
N ASP A 63 26.06 11.41 15.09
CA ASP A 63 27.45 10.94 15.14
C ASP A 63 27.69 9.86 16.21
N GLY A 64 27.06 10.00 17.38
CA GLY A 64 27.16 9.01 18.45
C GLY A 64 26.55 7.66 18.07
N PHE A 65 25.42 7.67 17.37
CA PHE A 65 24.75 6.48 16.87
C PHE A 65 25.54 5.84 15.71
N ASP A 66 26.00 6.64 14.74
CA ASP A 66 26.83 6.18 13.62
C ASP A 66 28.11 5.50 14.12
N ARG A 67 28.78 6.08 15.13
CA ARG A 67 29.98 5.48 15.75
C ARG A 67 29.65 4.17 16.47
N MET A 68 28.53 4.10 17.17
CA MET A 68 28.10 2.88 17.85
C MET A 68 27.88 1.74 16.84
N VAL A 69 27.20 2.03 15.73
CA VAL A 69 26.99 1.05 14.66
C VAL A 69 28.32 0.60 14.05
N LYS A 70 29.20 1.53 13.66
CA LYS A 70 30.52 1.21 13.12
C LYS A 70 31.34 0.31 14.05
N ASN A 71 31.35 0.64 15.35
CA ASN A 71 32.03 -0.17 16.35
C ASN A 71 31.45 -1.59 16.45
N TYR A 72 30.11 -1.72 16.38
CA TYR A 72 29.44 -3.02 16.43
C TYR A 72 29.78 -3.88 15.21
N LEU A 73 29.69 -3.32 14.00
CA LEU A 73 30.05 -4.02 12.76
C LEU A 73 31.52 -4.45 12.78
N SER A 74 32.41 -3.55 13.22
CA SER A 74 33.84 -3.86 13.33
C SER A 74 34.11 -4.97 14.34
N PHE A 75 33.47 -4.93 15.51
CA PHE A 75 33.68 -5.92 16.57
C PHE A 75 33.27 -7.32 16.12
N TRP A 76 32.14 -7.44 15.41
CA TRP A 76 31.62 -8.71 14.91
C TRP A 76 32.10 -9.09 13.51
N ALA A 77 33.01 -8.31 12.93
CA ALA A 77 33.50 -8.49 11.56
C ALA A 77 32.36 -8.62 10.52
N ILE A 78 31.29 -7.83 10.69
CA ILE A 78 30.17 -7.78 9.75
C ILE A 78 30.62 -6.99 8.51
N HIS A 79 30.60 -7.63 7.35
CA HIS A 79 31.11 -7.09 6.09
C HIS A 79 30.34 -5.85 5.61
N GLY A 80 29.02 -5.85 5.77
CA GLY A 80 28.19 -4.69 5.48
C GLY A 80 26.78 -4.83 6.04
N ALA A 81 26.14 -3.68 6.27
CA ALA A 81 24.77 -3.61 6.75
C ALA A 81 24.11 -2.31 6.28
N SER A 82 22.81 -2.38 5.97
CA SER A 82 21.96 -1.19 5.80
C SER A 82 21.03 -1.08 7.00
N ILE A 83 21.02 0.09 7.64
CA ILE A 83 20.23 0.36 8.85
C ILE A 83 19.32 1.54 8.57
N SER A 84 18.03 1.37 8.87
CA SER A 84 17.04 2.43 8.84
C SER A 84 16.28 2.50 10.17
N VAL A 85 16.02 3.72 10.66
CA VAL A 85 15.27 3.97 11.89
C VAL A 85 14.11 4.89 11.57
N MET A 86 12.90 4.41 11.88
CA MET A 86 11.66 5.17 11.74
C MET A 86 11.02 5.37 13.10
N ARG A 87 10.36 6.52 13.26
CA ARG A 87 9.48 6.79 14.42
C ARG A 87 8.25 7.52 13.92
N ASN A 88 7.07 7.04 14.36
CA ASN A 88 5.79 7.49 13.85
C ASN A 88 5.78 7.35 12.32
N ASP A 89 5.67 8.45 11.59
CA ASP A 89 5.64 8.48 10.12
C ASP A 89 6.90 9.11 9.50
N SER A 90 8.00 9.18 10.27
CA SER A 90 9.24 9.82 9.82
C SER A 90 10.41 8.85 9.81
N LEU A 91 11.10 8.81 8.67
CA LEU A 91 12.42 8.18 8.54
C LEU A 91 13.45 9.12 9.14
N LEU A 92 14.03 8.73 10.27
CA LEU A 92 14.97 9.55 11.03
C LEU A 92 16.43 9.26 10.67
N PHE A 93 16.69 8.06 10.15
CA PHE A 93 18.03 7.59 9.80
C PHE A 93 17.91 6.52 8.73
N ALA A 94 18.77 6.55 7.72
CA ALA A 94 18.93 5.50 6.72
C ALA A 94 20.37 5.53 6.19
N LYS A 95 21.17 4.51 6.50
CA LYS A 95 22.58 4.46 6.13
C LYS A 95 23.07 3.04 5.89
N GLY A 96 23.82 2.87 4.83
CA GLY A 96 24.66 1.72 4.54
C GLY A 96 26.05 1.84 5.17
N TYR A 97 26.57 0.72 5.64
CA TYR A 97 27.89 0.59 6.24
C TYR A 97 28.61 -0.58 5.59
N GLY A 98 29.92 -0.42 5.36
CA GLY A 98 30.75 -1.46 4.73
C GLY A 98 30.40 -1.67 3.25
N GLU A 99 30.44 -2.93 2.82
CA GLU A 99 30.23 -3.31 1.41
C GLU A 99 28.96 -4.13 1.23
N ALA A 100 28.22 -3.86 0.15
CA ALA A 100 27.06 -4.65 -0.27
C ALA A 100 27.45 -5.88 -1.10
N ASP A 101 28.57 -5.77 -1.82
CA ASP A 101 29.18 -6.82 -2.63
C ASP A 101 30.65 -6.41 -2.89
N ASN A 102 31.44 -7.30 -3.48
CA ASN A 102 32.86 -7.09 -3.75
C ASN A 102 33.10 -5.75 -4.49
N GLY A 103 33.70 -4.78 -3.79
CA GLY A 103 34.03 -3.47 -4.35
C GLY A 103 32.81 -2.54 -4.53
N LYS A 104 31.66 -2.90 -3.97
CA LYS A 104 30.44 -2.08 -3.97
C LYS A 104 30.12 -1.61 -2.56
N THR A 105 30.24 -0.31 -2.32
CA THR A 105 29.83 0.31 -1.06
C THR A 105 28.35 0.06 -0.77
N MET A 106 28.04 -0.21 0.50
CA MET A 106 26.67 -0.35 0.96
C MET A 106 25.97 1.01 0.99
N GLU A 107 24.81 1.07 0.36
CA GLU A 107 23.90 2.21 0.32
C GLU A 107 22.53 1.83 0.89
N PRO A 108 21.74 2.79 1.41
CA PRO A 108 20.42 2.50 1.98
C PRO A 108 19.48 1.77 1.01
N GLY A 109 19.57 2.11 -0.28
CA GLY A 109 18.74 1.54 -1.34
C GLY A 109 19.25 0.23 -1.96
N ASN A 110 20.33 -0.36 -1.46
CA ASN A 110 20.79 -1.65 -1.99
C ASN A 110 19.81 -2.78 -1.70
N ILE A 111 19.57 -3.63 -2.71
CA ILE A 111 18.69 -4.79 -2.60
C ILE A 111 19.45 -5.93 -1.92
N LEU A 112 18.92 -6.41 -0.79
CA LEU A 112 19.47 -7.51 0.00
C LEU A 112 18.49 -8.69 0.03
N ARG A 113 19.02 -9.91 0.24
CA ARG A 113 18.18 -11.11 0.40
C ARG A 113 17.45 -11.06 1.73
N MET A 114 16.11 -11.08 1.69
CA MET A 114 15.24 -10.97 2.87
C MET A 114 15.26 -12.21 3.80
N ALA A 115 15.62 -13.38 3.27
CA ALA A 115 15.62 -14.64 4.02
C ALA A 115 14.32 -14.84 4.84
N SER A 116 14.44 -15.17 6.13
CA SER A 116 13.27 -15.41 7.00
C SER A 116 12.37 -14.21 7.22
N VAL A 117 12.80 -12.98 6.91
CA VAL A 117 11.93 -11.79 6.95
C VAL A 117 10.77 -11.91 5.97
N SER A 118 10.94 -12.69 4.88
CA SER A 118 9.87 -12.98 3.91
C SER A 118 8.63 -13.62 4.54
N LYS A 119 8.75 -14.29 5.70
CA LYS A 119 7.60 -14.89 6.41
C LYS A 119 6.54 -13.86 6.78
N LEU A 120 6.95 -12.63 7.15
CA LEU A 120 6.00 -11.57 7.48
C LEU A 120 5.17 -11.17 6.25
N VAL A 121 5.81 -11.08 5.08
CA VAL A 121 5.11 -10.78 3.81
C VAL A 121 4.13 -11.89 3.46
N THR A 122 4.55 -13.15 3.57
CA THR A 122 3.67 -14.32 3.37
C THR A 122 2.50 -14.33 4.35
N ALA A 123 2.76 -14.06 5.64
CA ALA A 123 1.72 -14.01 6.66
C ALA A 123 0.69 -12.92 6.38
N VAL A 124 1.12 -11.72 5.98
CA VAL A 124 0.20 -10.65 5.53
C VAL A 124 -0.64 -11.11 4.34
N GLY A 125 -0.03 -11.79 3.35
CA GLY A 125 -0.77 -12.38 2.23
C GLY A 125 -1.87 -13.34 2.68
N ILE A 126 -1.57 -14.22 3.64
CA ILE A 126 -2.56 -15.15 4.24
C ILE A 126 -3.67 -14.38 4.96
N MET A 127 -3.35 -13.34 5.72
CA MET A 127 -4.35 -12.53 6.41
C MET A 127 -5.26 -11.78 5.44
N VAL A 128 -4.73 -11.28 4.32
CA VAL A 128 -5.53 -10.65 3.25
C VAL A 128 -6.49 -11.66 2.61
N LEU A 129 -6.05 -12.91 2.39
CA LEU A 129 -6.95 -13.97 1.90
C LEU A 129 -8.07 -14.27 2.90
N GLN A 130 -7.75 -14.27 4.20
CA GLN A 130 -8.76 -14.44 5.24
C GLN A 130 -9.76 -13.29 5.30
N GLU A 131 -9.31 -12.04 5.24
CA GLU A 131 -10.21 -10.87 5.21
C GLU A 131 -11.17 -10.90 4.01
N ARG A 132 -10.73 -11.51 2.90
CA ARG A 132 -11.56 -11.71 1.70
C ARG A 132 -12.46 -12.95 1.77
N GLY A 133 -12.39 -13.73 2.84
CA GLY A 133 -13.14 -14.98 2.99
C GLY A 133 -12.69 -16.11 2.04
N LEU A 134 -11.47 -16.03 1.49
CA LEU A 134 -10.91 -17.03 0.58
C LEU A 134 -10.17 -18.16 1.29
N LEU A 135 -9.89 -17.99 2.60
CA LEU A 135 -9.19 -18.94 3.46
C LEU A 135 -9.60 -18.66 4.92
N ASN A 136 -9.67 -19.68 5.76
CA ASN A 136 -9.78 -19.51 7.21
C ASN A 136 -8.53 -20.04 7.92
N LEU A 137 -8.11 -19.39 9.01
CA LEU A 137 -6.97 -19.88 9.80
C LEU A 137 -7.18 -21.29 10.37
N LYS A 138 -8.43 -21.74 10.51
CA LYS A 138 -8.79 -23.07 11.01
C LYS A 138 -8.87 -24.14 9.92
N ASP A 139 -8.71 -23.77 8.66
CA ASP A 139 -8.69 -24.74 7.57
C ASP A 139 -7.54 -25.71 7.75
N GLN A 140 -7.81 -27.00 7.48
CA GLN A 140 -6.79 -28.03 7.46
C GLN A 140 -5.90 -27.82 6.23
N VAL A 141 -4.59 -27.95 6.43
CA VAL A 141 -3.62 -27.74 5.34
C VAL A 141 -3.58 -28.97 4.43
N PHE A 142 -3.50 -30.14 5.05
CA PHE A 142 -3.30 -31.43 4.39
C PHE A 142 -4.50 -32.35 4.60
N GLY A 143 -4.51 -33.46 3.87
CA GLY A 143 -5.57 -34.46 3.91
C GLY A 143 -6.60 -34.28 2.80
N PRO A 144 -7.57 -35.20 2.68
CA PRO A 144 -8.55 -35.20 1.60
C PRO A 144 -9.38 -33.89 1.52
N GLU A 145 -9.70 -33.33 2.68
CA GLU A 145 -10.47 -32.08 2.83
C GLU A 145 -9.58 -30.84 3.05
N GLY A 146 -8.25 -31.00 2.98
CA GLY A 146 -7.30 -29.91 3.19
C GLY A 146 -7.21 -28.98 1.99
N ILE A 147 -6.70 -27.77 2.20
CA ILE A 147 -6.51 -26.79 1.11
C ILE A 147 -5.40 -27.21 0.12
N LEU A 148 -4.46 -28.05 0.55
CA LEU A 148 -3.43 -28.68 -0.27
C LEU A 148 -3.70 -30.19 -0.31
N ASN A 149 -4.77 -30.62 -0.98
CA ASN A 149 -5.24 -32.01 -0.98
C ASN A 149 -4.74 -32.88 -2.16
N ASP A 150 -3.93 -32.35 -3.06
CA ASP A 150 -3.41 -33.13 -4.17
C ASP A 150 -2.22 -34.04 -3.79
N SER A 151 -1.87 -34.96 -4.69
CA SER A 151 -0.83 -35.96 -4.45
C SER A 151 0.56 -35.37 -4.24
N THR A 152 0.83 -34.15 -4.74
CA THR A 152 2.12 -33.46 -4.55
C THR A 152 2.42 -33.25 -3.08
N TYR A 153 1.38 -32.90 -2.30
CA TYR A 153 1.52 -32.60 -0.88
C TYR A 153 1.24 -33.80 0.02
N ASN A 154 0.36 -34.72 -0.41
CA ASN A 154 -0.14 -35.78 0.46
C ASN A 154 0.51 -37.15 0.25
N ALA A 155 1.12 -37.44 -0.92
CA ALA A 155 1.62 -38.78 -1.21
C ALA A 155 2.72 -39.26 -0.25
N ALA A 156 3.46 -38.34 0.36
CA ALA A 156 4.52 -38.64 1.32
C ALA A 156 4.02 -38.75 2.78
N ILE A 157 2.77 -38.33 3.07
CA ILE A 157 2.22 -38.33 4.42
C ILE A 157 1.83 -39.76 4.81
N LYS A 158 2.53 -40.30 5.82
CA LYS A 158 2.25 -41.62 6.39
C LYS A 158 1.45 -41.56 7.68
N ASP A 159 1.62 -40.46 8.44
CA ASP A 159 0.94 -40.24 9.71
C ASP A 159 -0.24 -39.30 9.49
N THR A 160 -1.45 -39.82 9.72
CA THR A 160 -2.70 -39.07 9.58
C THR A 160 -2.82 -37.88 10.54
N LEU A 161 -2.01 -37.81 11.60
CA LEU A 161 -1.98 -36.65 12.50
C LEU A 161 -1.60 -35.35 11.77
N TYR A 162 -0.90 -35.43 10.64
CA TYR A 162 -0.57 -34.28 9.80
C TYR A 162 -1.82 -33.59 9.23
N TYR A 163 -2.94 -34.30 9.07
CA TYR A 163 -4.20 -33.73 8.60
C TYR A 163 -4.85 -32.80 9.64
N ARG A 164 -4.35 -32.80 10.87
CA ARG A 164 -4.80 -31.88 11.93
C ARG A 164 -4.11 -30.52 11.87
N ILE A 165 -3.03 -30.38 11.09
CA ILE A 165 -2.29 -29.13 10.94
C ILE A 165 -3.20 -28.11 10.26
N THR A 166 -3.41 -26.99 10.92
CA THR A 166 -4.19 -25.86 10.41
C THR A 166 -3.29 -24.78 9.81
N VAL A 167 -3.87 -23.87 9.04
CA VAL A 167 -3.15 -22.69 8.56
C VAL A 167 -2.60 -21.86 9.73
N GLU A 168 -3.33 -21.77 10.85
CA GLU A 168 -2.86 -21.09 12.06
C GLU A 168 -1.58 -21.73 12.62
N ASP A 169 -1.52 -23.06 12.64
CA ASP A 169 -0.35 -23.78 13.17
C ASP A 169 0.91 -23.45 12.34
N LEU A 170 0.76 -23.36 11.01
CA LEU A 170 1.85 -22.95 10.12
C LEU A 170 2.28 -21.49 10.34
N LEU A 171 1.33 -20.57 10.52
CA LEU A 171 1.63 -19.16 10.79
C LEU A 171 2.36 -18.95 12.12
N ARG A 172 2.05 -19.78 13.12
CA ARG A 172 2.54 -19.62 14.49
C ARG A 172 3.67 -20.57 14.85
N HIS A 173 4.06 -21.46 13.95
CA HIS A 173 5.03 -22.52 14.20
C HIS A 173 4.67 -23.37 15.42
N LYS A 174 3.48 -23.98 15.40
CA LYS A 174 2.95 -24.83 16.48
C LYS A 174 2.76 -26.28 16.07
#